data_AF-A0A8S8YUD5-F1
#
_entry.id   AF-A0A8S8YUD5-F1
#
_cell.length_a   1.000
_cell.length_b   1.000
_cell.length_c   1.000
_cell.angle_alpha   90.00
_cell.angle_beta   90.00
_cell.angle_gamma   90.00
#
_symmetry.space_group_name_H-M   'P 1'
#
loop_
_entity.id
_entity.type
_entity.pdbx_description
1 polymer ?
#
loop_
_entity_poly.entity_id
_entity_poly.type
_entity_poly.pdbx_seq_one_letter_code
_entity_poly.pdbx_strand_id
1 'polypeptide(L)'
;MAKFFGTNGIRGVFDEDFTLEFIHEMTLSIGTYFEKGPILIGYDGRESSPLICKIITSSLNSIGIDCNVAGLVPTPCLEYAVKSLGYSGGIMITASHNPPQYNGIKPAGKDGVEISREDELIIEDIYSKKNWLSNQKNGELLMMKLKQLKPILMEL
;
A
#
# COMPACT_ATOMS: atom_id res chain seq x y z
N MET A 1 -2.42 -21.86 -6.20
CA MET A 1 -1.66 -21.44 -5.00
C MET A 1 -1.13 -20.05 -5.27
N ALA A 2 -1.12 -19.20 -4.23
CA ALA A 2 -0.51 -17.88 -4.30
C ALA A 2 1.00 -18.01 -4.53
N LYS A 3 1.57 -17.20 -5.42
CA LYS A 3 2.98 -17.18 -5.81
C LYS A 3 3.84 -16.37 -4.85
N PHE A 4 3.31 -15.27 -4.32
CA PHE A 4 4.00 -14.31 -3.47
C PHE A 4 3.50 -14.34 -2.02
N PHE A 5 2.20 -14.51 -1.79
CA PHE A 5 1.67 -14.64 -0.43
C PHE A 5 2.08 -15.97 0.20
N GLY A 6 2.81 -15.88 1.30
CA GLY A 6 3.23 -17.03 2.11
C GLY A 6 2.23 -17.37 3.21
N THR A 7 2.68 -17.96 4.31
CA THR A 7 1.80 -18.32 5.44
C THR A 7 1.11 -17.12 6.07
N ASN A 8 1.76 -15.96 6.09
CA ASN A 8 1.23 -14.74 6.68
C ASN A 8 1.89 -13.51 6.03
N GLY A 9 1.24 -13.04 4.95
CA GLY A 9 1.67 -11.96 4.08
C GLY A 9 2.79 -12.31 3.11
N ILE A 10 3.33 -11.28 2.48
CA ILE A 10 4.48 -11.35 1.56
C ILE A 10 5.73 -10.97 2.34
N ARG A 11 6.83 -11.71 2.15
CA ARG A 11 8.12 -11.43 2.81
C ARG A 11 9.27 -11.67 1.83
N GLY A 12 10.35 -10.92 2.04
CA GLY A 12 11.63 -11.12 1.37
C GLY A 12 12.73 -10.32 2.04
N VAL A 13 13.98 -10.56 1.65
CA VAL A 13 15.13 -9.74 2.02
C VAL A 13 15.02 -8.39 1.30
N PHE A 14 15.08 -7.31 2.07
CA PHE A 14 14.99 -5.96 1.53
C PHE A 14 16.18 -5.66 0.60
N ASP A 15 15.90 -5.02 -0.53
CA ASP A 15 16.88 -4.71 -1.59
C ASP A 15 17.42 -5.93 -2.38
N GLU A 16 16.90 -7.13 -2.11
CA GLU A 16 17.19 -8.34 -2.89
C GLU A 16 15.93 -8.85 -3.58
N ASP A 17 15.14 -9.68 -2.92
CA ASP A 17 13.86 -10.23 -3.40
C ASP A 17 12.66 -9.33 -3.04
N PHE A 18 12.81 -8.44 -2.05
CA PHE A 18 11.82 -7.44 -1.68
C PHE A 18 12.25 -6.04 -2.13
N THR A 19 12.30 -5.85 -3.45
CA THR A 19 12.76 -4.62 -4.11
C THR A 19 11.74 -3.49 -4.06
N LEU A 20 12.20 -2.24 -4.31
CA LEU A 20 11.32 -1.06 -4.34
C LEU A 20 10.27 -1.16 -5.46
N GLU A 21 10.65 -1.69 -6.62
CA GLU A 21 9.74 -1.93 -7.75
C GLU A 21 8.65 -2.93 -7.36
N PHE A 22 9.04 -4.05 -6.74
CA PHE A 22 8.10 -5.05 -6.28
C PHE A 22 7.12 -4.48 -5.24
N ILE A 23 7.62 -3.73 -4.26
CA ILE A 23 6.80 -3.05 -3.25
C ILE A 23 5.81 -2.09 -3.91
N HIS A 24 6.26 -1.29 -4.87
CA HIS A 24 5.44 -0.34 -5.60
C HIS A 24 4.29 -1.07 -6.31
N GLU A 25 4.62 -1.99 -7.22
CA GLU A 25 3.63 -2.73 -8.01
C GLU A 25 2.66 -3.55 -7.14
N MET A 26 3.16 -4.20 -6.09
CA MET A 26 2.30 -4.94 -5.15
C MET A 26 1.36 -4.00 -4.39
N THR A 27 1.83 -2.81 -4.02
CA THR A 27 0.97 -1.81 -3.38
C THR A 27 -0.13 -1.32 -4.32
N LEU A 28 0.18 -1.11 -5.60
CA LEU A 28 -0.82 -0.75 -6.61
C LEU A 28 -1.90 -1.83 -6.72
N SER A 29 -1.50 -3.10 -6.69
CA SER A 29 -2.43 -4.23 -6.71
C SER A 29 -3.31 -4.31 -5.46
N ILE A 30 -2.72 -4.13 -4.27
CA ILE A 30 -3.47 -4.10 -3.00
C ILE A 30 -4.44 -2.91 -2.98
N GLY A 31 -4.00 -1.72 -3.39
CA GLY A 31 -4.86 -0.54 -3.46
C GLY A 31 -6.00 -0.69 -4.47
N THR A 32 -5.74 -1.34 -5.60
CA THR A 32 -6.75 -1.67 -6.60
C THR A 32 -7.77 -2.65 -6.06
N TYR A 33 -7.34 -3.69 -5.34
CA TYR A 33 -8.23 -4.64 -4.67
C TYR A 33 -9.14 -3.96 -3.63
N PHE A 34 -8.61 -3.02 -2.84
CA PHE A 34 -9.44 -2.31 -1.86
C PHE A 34 -10.42 -1.31 -2.49
N GLU A 35 -10.18 -0.89 -3.73
CA GLU A 35 -10.96 0.08 -4.53
C GLU A 35 -11.07 1.50 -3.96
N LYS A 36 -11.01 1.67 -2.64
CA LYS A 36 -11.17 2.94 -1.92
C LYS A 36 -10.40 2.97 -0.61
N GLY A 37 -10.01 4.18 -0.21
CA GLY A 37 -9.40 4.47 1.09
C GLY A 37 -10.41 4.89 2.17
N PRO A 38 -9.93 5.40 3.32
CA PRO A 38 -8.51 5.43 3.67
C PRO A 38 -7.99 4.02 4.02
N ILE A 39 -6.75 3.73 3.62
CA ILE A 39 -5.99 2.55 4.06
C ILE A 39 -5.02 2.95 5.18
N LEU A 40 -5.03 2.23 6.30
CA LEU A 40 -4.14 2.52 7.43
C LEU A 40 -2.80 1.79 7.28
N ILE A 41 -1.70 2.51 7.32
CA ILE A 41 -0.34 1.97 7.17
C ILE A 41 0.36 1.98 8.52
N GLY A 42 0.85 0.82 8.95
CA GLY A 42 1.69 0.67 10.15
C GLY A 42 2.94 -0.14 9.86
N TYR A 43 3.92 -0.06 10.74
CA TYR A 43 5.17 -0.79 10.58
C TYR A 43 5.84 -1.15 11.91
N ASP A 44 6.70 -2.17 11.87
CA ASP A 44 7.55 -2.57 12.99
C ASP A 44 8.90 -1.82 13.00
N GLY A 45 9.77 -2.16 13.96
CA GLY A 45 11.05 -1.47 14.19
C GLY A 45 12.18 -1.78 13.18
N ARG A 46 11.91 -2.39 12.02
CA ARG A 46 12.96 -2.67 11.01
C ARG A 46 13.44 -1.37 10.36
N GLU A 47 14.74 -1.27 10.10
CA GLU A 47 15.35 -0.06 9.52
C GLU A 47 14.79 0.29 8.14
N SER A 48 14.42 -0.71 7.33
CA SER A 48 13.82 -0.51 6.01
C SER A 48 12.35 -0.05 6.04
N SER A 49 11.66 -0.22 7.16
CA SER A 49 10.21 0.03 7.27
C SER A 49 9.78 1.48 6.97
N PRO A 50 10.47 2.54 7.46
CA PRO A 50 10.09 3.91 7.14
C PRO A 50 10.19 4.25 5.64
N LEU A 51 11.17 3.67 4.94
CA LEU A 51 11.32 3.84 3.49
C LEU A 51 10.19 3.12 2.74
N ILE A 52 9.92 1.87 3.11
CA ILE A 52 8.81 1.08 2.55
C ILE A 52 7.48 1.81 2.75
N CYS A 53 7.24 2.37 3.94
CA CYS A 53 6.04 3.16 4.23
C CYS A 53 5.86 4.35 3.28
N LYS A 54 6.94 5.06 2.92
CA LYS A 54 6.88 6.17 1.95
C LYS A 54 6.53 5.69 0.54
N ILE A 55 7.07 4.54 0.13
CA ILE A 55 6.77 3.95 -1.17
C ILE A 55 5.30 3.51 -1.21
N ILE A 56 4.83 2.81 -0.19
CA ILE A 56 3.45 2.34 -0.11
C ILE A 56 2.47 3.52 -0.17
N THR A 57 2.69 4.54 0.66
CA THR A 57 1.83 5.75 0.67
C THR A 57 1.84 6.48 -0.66
N SER A 58 3.01 6.68 -1.29
CA SER A 58 3.10 7.31 -2.61
C SER A 58 2.40 6.49 -3.70
N SER A 59 2.50 5.15 -3.63
CA SER A 59 1.91 4.25 -4.61
C SER A 59 0.39 4.29 -4.54
N LEU A 60 -0.19 4.16 -3.34
CA LEU A 60 -1.64 4.29 -3.14
C LEU A 60 -2.16 5.65 -3.64
N ASN A 61 -1.49 6.74 -3.28
CA ASN A 61 -1.89 8.08 -3.70
C ASN A 61 -1.83 8.25 -5.23
N SER A 62 -0.85 7.63 -5.90
CA SER A 62 -0.71 7.70 -7.36
C SER A 62 -1.91 7.12 -8.12
N ILE A 63 -2.62 6.16 -7.52
CA ILE A 63 -3.84 5.55 -8.08
C ILE A 63 -5.14 6.08 -7.46
N GLY A 64 -5.05 7.14 -6.66
CA GLY A 64 -6.20 7.82 -6.06
C GLY A 64 -6.77 7.15 -4.82
N ILE A 65 -6.00 6.28 -4.17
CA ILE A 65 -6.38 5.65 -2.90
C ILE A 65 -5.77 6.45 -1.74
N ASP A 66 -6.63 7.07 -0.94
CA ASP A 66 -6.22 7.77 0.26
C ASP A 66 -5.63 6.80 1.30
N CYS A 67 -4.65 7.27 2.06
CA CYS A 67 -4.04 6.51 3.15
C CYS A 67 -3.67 7.38 4.34
N ASN A 68 -3.61 6.78 5.52
CA ASN A 68 -3.08 7.40 6.74
C ASN A 68 -1.98 6.52 7.33
N VAL A 69 -1.04 7.15 8.06
CA VAL A 69 0.10 6.45 8.65
C VAL A 69 -0.05 6.43 10.16
N ALA A 70 -0.21 5.23 10.73
CA ALA A 70 -0.14 5.00 12.18
C ALA A 70 1.31 5.05 12.69
N GLY A 71 2.27 4.73 11.84
CA GLY A 71 3.69 4.73 12.17
C GLY A 71 4.15 3.42 12.83
N LEU A 72 5.03 3.53 13.81
CA LEU A 72 5.57 2.40 14.56
C LEU A 72 4.51 1.83 15.51
N VAL A 73 3.95 0.67 15.18
CA VAL A 73 2.89 0.01 15.97
C VAL A 73 3.01 -1.52 15.91
N PRO A 74 2.57 -2.26 16.94
CA PRO A 74 2.37 -3.70 16.82
C PRO A 74 1.29 -4.03 15.79
N THR A 75 1.43 -5.16 15.09
CA THR A 75 0.42 -5.69 14.14
C THR A 75 -1.00 -5.70 14.71
N PRO A 76 -1.27 -6.26 15.92
CA PRO A 76 -2.63 -6.27 16.46
C PRO A 76 -3.18 -4.87 16.76
N CYS A 77 -2.31 -3.87 17.00
CA CYS A 77 -2.76 -2.49 17.19
C CYS A 77 -3.23 -1.87 15.85
N LEU A 78 -2.52 -2.15 14.75
CA LEU A 78 -2.95 -1.73 13.42
C LEU A 78 -4.30 -2.37 13.07
N GLU A 79 -4.41 -3.69 13.21
CA GLU A 79 -5.61 -4.48 12.94
C GLU A 79 -6.83 -3.97 13.73
N TYR A 80 -6.63 -3.76 15.04
CA TYR A 80 -7.67 -3.20 15.91
C TYR A 80 -8.07 -1.78 15.47
N ALA A 81 -7.11 -0.93 15.13
CA ALA A 81 -7.36 0.43 14.68
C ALA A 81 -8.12 0.47 13.34
N VAL A 82 -7.77 -0.40 12.39
CA VAL A 82 -8.48 -0.53 11.11
C VAL A 82 -9.98 -0.73 11.35
N LYS A 83 -10.32 -1.73 12.16
CA LYS A 83 -11.70 -2.05 12.50
C LYS A 83 -12.38 -0.93 13.29
N SER A 84 -11.73 -0.46 14.34
CA SER A 84 -12.36 0.42 15.35
C SER A 84 -12.52 1.86 14.86
N LEU A 85 -11.67 2.30 13.93
CA LEU A 85 -11.70 3.65 13.36
C LEU A 85 -12.34 3.71 11.97
N GLY A 86 -12.80 2.56 11.43
CA GLY A 86 -13.56 2.50 10.18
C GLY A 86 -12.72 2.69 8.91
N TYR A 87 -11.47 2.22 8.91
CA TYR A 87 -10.64 2.19 7.71
C TYR A 87 -11.14 1.13 6.72
N SER A 88 -10.91 1.37 5.42
CA SER A 88 -11.28 0.42 4.36
C SER A 88 -10.39 -0.83 4.35
N GLY A 89 -9.21 -0.73 4.94
CA GLY A 89 -8.24 -1.80 5.13
C GLY A 89 -6.99 -1.28 5.83
N GLY A 90 -6.03 -2.18 6.06
CA GLY A 90 -4.71 -1.84 6.59
C GLY A 90 -3.59 -2.53 5.86
N ILE A 91 -2.39 -1.98 5.95
CA ILE A 91 -1.16 -2.62 5.49
C ILE A 91 -0.14 -2.53 6.62
N MET A 92 0.23 -3.69 7.17
CA MET A 92 1.32 -3.81 8.13
C MET A 92 2.62 -4.14 7.41
N ILE A 93 3.63 -3.31 7.60
CA ILE A 93 4.99 -3.55 7.10
C ILE A 93 5.78 -4.29 8.18
N THR A 94 6.02 -5.57 7.96
CA THR A 94 6.73 -6.43 8.90
C THR A 94 7.09 -7.77 8.27
N ALA A 95 8.23 -8.34 8.67
CA ALA A 95 8.50 -9.77 8.49
C ALA A 95 8.36 -10.58 9.80
N SER A 96 7.69 -10.02 10.80
CA SER A 96 7.40 -10.66 12.10
C SER A 96 8.70 -11.17 12.76
N HIS A 97 8.88 -12.48 12.88
CA HIS A 97 10.02 -13.12 13.51
C HIS A 97 11.23 -13.32 12.59
N ASN A 98 11.13 -13.01 11.30
CA ASN A 98 12.25 -13.18 10.38
C ASN A 98 13.44 -12.29 10.79
N PRO A 99 14.69 -12.67 10.43
CA PRO A 99 15.87 -11.86 10.69
C PRO A 99 15.76 -10.39 10.21
N PRO A 100 16.57 -9.45 10.74
CA PRO A 100 16.42 -8.02 10.48
C PRO A 100 16.47 -7.59 9.01
N GLN A 101 17.22 -8.31 8.17
CA GLN A 101 17.34 -8.04 6.74
C GLN A 101 16.04 -8.30 5.96
N TYR A 102 15.11 -9.09 6.51
CA TYR A 102 13.81 -9.32 5.89
C TYR A 102 12.87 -8.15 6.14
N ASN A 103 11.96 -7.91 5.21
CA ASN A 103 10.74 -7.14 5.47
C ASN A 103 9.57 -7.76 4.70
N GLY A 104 8.38 -7.16 4.80
CA GLY A 104 7.19 -7.73 4.21
C GLY A 104 5.98 -6.82 4.30
N ILE A 105 4.90 -7.22 3.63
CA ILE A 105 3.59 -6.55 3.63
C ILE A 105 2.54 -7.57 4.02
N LYS A 106 1.71 -7.19 5.01
CA LYS A 106 0.53 -7.93 5.44
C LYS A 106 -0.71 -7.04 5.31
N PRO A 107 -1.51 -7.19 4.25
CA PRO A 107 -2.78 -6.50 4.13
C PRO A 107 -3.83 -7.10 5.08
N ALA A 108 -4.62 -6.22 5.70
CA ALA A 108 -5.75 -6.55 6.55
C ALA A 108 -7.03 -5.93 5.98
N GLY A 109 -8.14 -6.68 6.05
CA GLY A 109 -9.46 -6.21 5.64
C GLY A 109 -10.05 -5.18 6.60
N LYS A 110 -11.19 -4.60 6.21
CA LYS A 110 -11.95 -3.61 7.01
C LYS A 110 -12.38 -4.12 8.40
N ASP A 111 -12.43 -5.43 8.58
CA ASP A 111 -12.75 -6.08 9.85
C ASP A 111 -11.53 -6.24 10.77
N GLY A 112 -10.36 -5.78 10.32
CA GLY A 112 -9.10 -5.88 11.04
C GLY A 112 -8.44 -7.26 10.95
N VAL A 113 -8.96 -8.18 10.13
CA VAL A 113 -8.39 -9.52 9.95
C VAL A 113 -7.48 -9.52 8.73
N GLU A 114 -6.42 -10.33 8.75
CA GLU A 114 -5.61 -10.61 7.55
C GLU A 114 -6.53 -11.03 6.39
N ILE A 115 -6.24 -10.56 5.17
CA ILE A 115 -7.05 -10.91 4.00
C ILE A 115 -7.12 -12.43 3.79
N SER A 116 -8.24 -12.90 3.21
CA SER A 116 -8.45 -14.32 2.97
C SER A 116 -7.51 -14.86 1.89
N ARG A 117 -7.36 -16.18 1.82
CA ARG A 117 -6.58 -16.83 0.75
C ARG A 117 -7.18 -16.58 -0.63
N GLU A 118 -8.50 -16.47 -0.71
CA GLU A 118 -9.23 -16.12 -1.91
C GLU A 118 -8.89 -14.70 -2.37
N ASP A 119 -8.81 -13.75 -1.43
CA ASP A 119 -8.45 -12.35 -1.71
C ASP A 119 -6.98 -12.18 -2.10
N GLU A 120 -6.07 -12.95 -1.48
CA GLU A 120 -4.65 -12.98 -1.88
C GLU A 120 -4.51 -13.36 -3.37
N LEU A 121 -5.28 -14.34 -3.85
CA LEU A 121 -5.25 -14.74 -5.26
C LEU A 121 -5.76 -13.64 -6.19
N ILE A 122 -6.75 -12.85 -5.76
CA ILE A 122 -7.25 -11.70 -6.52
C ILE A 122 -6.15 -10.64 -6.64
N ILE A 123 -5.48 -10.31 -5.54
CA ILE A 123 -4.39 -9.34 -5.54
C ILE A 123 -3.24 -9.78 -6.44
N GLU A 124 -2.90 -11.07 -6.43
CA GLU A 124 -1.85 -11.59 -7.31
C GLU A 124 -2.24 -11.62 -8.80
N ASP A 125 -3.52 -11.86 -9.10
CA ASP A 125 -4.03 -11.76 -10.46
C ASP A 125 -3.93 -10.33 -10.99
N ILE A 126 -4.31 -9.34 -10.16
CA ILE A 126 -4.14 -7.91 -10.45
C ILE A 126 -2.66 -7.59 -10.71
N TYR A 127 -1.76 -8.06 -9.83
CA TYR A 127 -0.32 -7.87 -9.96
C TYR A 127 0.22 -8.46 -11.27
N SER A 128 -0.14 -9.71 -11.56
CA SER A 128 0.36 -10.43 -12.73
C SER A 128 -0.11 -9.79 -14.05
N LYS A 129 -1.33 -9.25 -14.07
CA LYS A 129 -1.89 -8.56 -15.24
C LYS A 129 -1.52 -7.08 -15.32
N LYS A 130 -0.92 -6.51 -14.27
CA LYS A 130 -0.68 -5.07 -14.09
C LYS A 130 -1.95 -4.23 -14.31
N ASN A 131 -3.10 -4.76 -13.89
CA ASN A 131 -4.40 -4.12 -14.10
C ASN A 131 -4.76 -3.23 -12.91
N TRP A 132 -4.04 -2.11 -12.75
CA TRP A 132 -4.21 -1.21 -11.62
C TRP A 132 -5.25 -0.12 -11.89
N LEU A 133 -5.86 0.41 -10.83
CA LEU A 133 -6.60 1.66 -10.90
C LEU A 133 -5.70 2.76 -11.48
N SER A 134 -6.29 3.66 -12.26
CA SER A 134 -5.58 4.83 -12.79
C SER A 134 -6.29 6.12 -12.37
N ASN A 135 -5.51 7.11 -11.97
CA ASN A 135 -6.01 8.37 -11.44
C ASN A 135 -6.34 9.39 -12.54
N GLN A 136 -6.98 8.95 -13.64
CA GLN A 136 -7.22 9.80 -14.81
C GLN A 136 -7.94 11.11 -14.44
N LYS A 137 -8.88 11.05 -13.49
CA LYS A 137 -9.64 12.23 -13.03
C LYS A 137 -8.78 13.30 -12.35
N ASN A 138 -7.77 12.92 -11.56
CA ASN A 138 -6.89 13.90 -10.93
C ASN A 138 -5.83 14.44 -11.88
N GLY A 139 -5.37 13.64 -12.85
CA GLY A 139 -4.50 14.11 -13.92
C GLY A 139 -5.18 15.21 -14.75
N GLU A 140 -6.44 15.01 -15.13
CA GLU A 140 -7.23 16.01 -15.83
C GLU A 140 -7.47 17.27 -14.99
N LEU A 141 -7.83 17.11 -13.70
CA LEU A 141 -8.05 18.23 -12.79
C LEU A 141 -6.77 19.04 -12.52
N LEU A 142 -5.63 18.36 -12.35
CA LEU A 142 -4.32 18.99 -12.20
C LEU A 142 -3.95 19.75 -13.47
N MET A 143 -4.14 19.12 -14.65
CA MET A 143 -3.90 19.78 -15.94
C MET A 143 -4.84 20.97 -16.16
N MET A 144 -6.10 20.90 -15.73
CA MET A 144 -7.03 22.03 -15.74
C MET A 144 -6.55 23.17 -14.83
N LYS A 145 -6.16 22.88 -13.59
CA LYS A 145 -5.60 23.88 -12.65
C LYS A 145 -4.31 24.51 -13.18
N LEU A 146 -3.40 23.71 -13.74
CA LEU A 146 -2.16 24.20 -14.34
C LEU A 146 -2.42 25.08 -15.57
N LYS A 147 -3.41 24.73 -16.41
CA LYS A 147 -3.84 25.58 -17.53
C LYS A 147 -4.44 26.91 -17.06
N GLN A 148 -5.15 26.94 -15.93
CA GLN A 148 -5.67 28.17 -15.32
C GLN A 148 -4.57 29.03 -14.67
N LEU A 149 -3.46 28.43 -14.24
CA LEU A 149 -2.32 29.15 -13.65
C LEU A 149 -1.35 29.73 -14.70
N LYS A 150 -1.29 29.16 -15.91
CA LYS A 150 -0.41 29.63 -17.00
C LYS A 150 -0.58 31.12 -17.35
N PRO A 151 -1.79 31.69 -17.47
CA PRO A 151 -1.98 33.11 -17.76
C PRO A 151 -1.43 34.02 -16.65
N ILE A 152 -1.59 33.62 -15.39
CA ILE A 152 -1.18 34.42 -14.22
C ILE A 152 0.34 34.55 -14.11
N LEU A 153 1.08 33.53 -14.57
CA LEU A 153 2.55 33.50 -14.57
C LEU A 153 3.18 34.22 -15.77
N MET A 154 2.42 34.56 -16.81
CA MET A 154 2.90 35.29 -17.99
C MET A 154 2.76 36.81 -17.87
N GLU A 155 2.14 37.32 -16.80
CA GLU A 155 1.96 38.75 -16.50
C GLU A 155 2.95 39.30 -15.46
N LEU A 156 3.95 38.51 -15.04
CA LEU A 156 5.10 38.89 -14.20
C LEU A 156 6.39 38.90 -15.01
#